data_AF-A0AA48HIK0-F1
#
_entry.id   AF-A0AA48HIK0-F1
#
_cell.length_a   1.000
_cell.length_b   1.000
_cell.length_c   1.000
_cell.angle_alpha   90.00
_cell.angle_beta   90.00
_cell.angle_gamma   90.00
#
_symmetry.space_group_name_H-M   'P 1'
#
loop_
_entity.id
_entity.type
_entity.pdbx_description
1 polymer ?
#
loop_
_entity_poly.entity_id
_entity_poly.type
_entity_poly.pdbx_seq_one_letter_code
_entity_poly.pdbx_strand_id
1 'polypeptide(L)'
;MNSMDELLHRLLEWSSTYLSNLLWSLAVLVTYLVVSRLALPRIKFFVDKSKLKAEATKKAFHTVKLLVGIVTFAILLIVWGVDFGGLLILSTSILTLTGVALFASWSLLSNVTSYFILLFHNAFRRGNFVRIVDGDNYMEGYIADVNLFNTRIVTEDRETIIYPNNLVLTRPCIVNPRNRWKVIGKVADKEQKVVPIPCPEEVLAKEERTT
;
A
#
# COMPACT_ATOMS: atom_id res chain seq x y z
N MET A 1 -36.54 -54.87 23.50
CA MET A 1 -35.21 -54.25 23.36
C MET A 1 -35.42 -52.76 23.36
N ASN A 2 -34.88 -52.02 24.34
CA ASN A 2 -35.22 -50.62 24.56
C ASN A 2 -34.51 -49.72 23.54
N SER A 3 -35.13 -48.61 23.16
CA SER A 3 -34.50 -47.57 22.33
C SER A 3 -33.16 -47.07 22.90
N MET A 4 -32.99 -47.16 24.24
CA MET A 4 -31.74 -46.84 24.93
C MET A 4 -30.59 -47.77 24.53
N ASP A 5 -30.86 -49.07 24.34
CA ASP A 5 -29.83 -50.06 23.99
C ASP A 5 -29.37 -49.87 22.54
N GLU A 6 -30.28 -49.43 21.66
CA GLU A 6 -29.96 -49.10 20.27
C GLU A 6 -29.11 -47.83 20.16
N LEU A 7 -29.40 -46.80 20.98
CA LEU A 7 -28.56 -45.61 21.08
C LEU A 7 -27.17 -45.95 21.64
N LEU A 8 -27.10 -46.80 22.67
CA LEU A 8 -25.84 -47.22 23.26
C LEU A 8 -24.99 -48.04 22.27
N HIS A 9 -25.58 -48.94 21.50
CA HIS A 9 -24.86 -49.69 20.47
C HIS A 9 -24.35 -48.78 19.34
N ARG A 10 -25.18 -47.87 18.84
CA ARG A 10 -24.76 -46.89 17.82
C ARG A 10 -23.64 -45.98 18.33
N LEU A 11 -23.67 -45.58 19.60
CA LEU A 11 -22.63 -44.78 20.23
C LEU A 11 -21.33 -45.57 20.45
N LEU A 12 -21.41 -46.85 20.83
CA LEU A 12 -20.25 -47.73 21.01
C LEU A 12 -19.55 -48.04 19.68
N GLU A 13 -20.31 -48.30 18.62
CA GLU A 13 -19.78 -48.53 17.26
C GLU A 13 -19.16 -47.25 16.67
N TRP A 14 -19.80 -46.10 16.87
CA TRP A 14 -19.21 -44.82 16.52
C TRP A 14 -17.93 -44.56 17.33
N SER A 15 -17.98 -44.74 18.64
CA SER A 15 -16.83 -44.48 19.53
C SER A 15 -15.63 -45.37 19.22
N SER A 16 -15.82 -46.65 18.88
CA SER A 16 -14.72 -47.56 18.56
C SER A 16 -14.06 -47.19 17.23
N THR A 17 -14.86 -46.72 16.25
CA THR A 17 -14.38 -46.26 14.95
C THR A 17 -13.58 -44.95 15.04
N TYR A 18 -13.97 -44.03 15.93
CA TYR A 18 -13.33 -42.71 16.08
C TYR A 18 -12.35 -42.60 17.26
N LEU A 19 -12.13 -43.68 18.02
CA LEU A 19 -11.24 -43.67 19.20
C LEU A 19 -9.81 -43.24 18.86
N SER A 20 -9.28 -43.70 17.72
CA SER A 20 -7.94 -43.33 17.24
C SER A 20 -7.84 -41.83 16.93
N ASN A 21 -8.85 -41.26 16.26
CA ASN A 21 -8.91 -39.83 15.93
C ASN A 21 -9.10 -38.97 17.19
N LEU A 22 -9.84 -39.46 18.19
CA LEU A 22 -9.99 -38.81 19.49
C LEU A 22 -8.67 -38.80 20.27
N LEU A 23 -7.91 -39.90 20.25
CA LEU A 23 -6.60 -39.96 20.90
C LEU A 23 -5.57 -39.04 20.21
N TRP A 24 -5.52 -39.02 18.89
CA TRP A 24 -4.63 -38.13 18.13
C TRP A 24 -5.00 -36.65 18.33
N SER A 25 -6.28 -36.30 18.32
CA SER A 25 -6.71 -34.92 18.57
C SER A 25 -6.42 -34.49 20.01
N LEU A 26 -6.59 -35.38 20.99
CA LEU A 26 -6.18 -35.13 22.37
C LEU A 26 -4.66 -34.91 22.47
N ALA A 27 -3.85 -35.74 21.79
CA ALA A 27 -2.40 -35.58 21.76
C ALA A 27 -1.96 -34.24 21.12
N VAL A 28 -2.60 -33.83 20.03
CA VAL A 28 -2.36 -32.52 19.38
C VAL A 28 -2.77 -31.37 20.28
N LEU A 29 -3.91 -31.47 20.95
CA LEU A 29 -4.41 -30.43 21.86
C LEU A 29 -3.52 -30.30 23.10
N VAL A 30 -3.06 -31.42 23.67
CA VAL A 30 -2.07 -31.44 24.74
C VAL A 30 -0.76 -30.79 24.27
N THR A 31 -0.27 -31.14 23.07
CA THR A 31 0.93 -30.53 22.49
C THR A 31 0.76 -29.02 22.32
N TYR A 32 -0.39 -28.55 21.84
CA TYR A 32 -0.70 -27.12 21.76
C TYR A 32 -0.76 -26.45 23.12
N LEU A 33 -1.37 -27.07 24.13
CA LEU A 33 -1.39 -26.53 25.49
C LEU A 33 0.03 -26.44 26.06
N VAL A 34 0.86 -27.46 25.85
CA VAL A 34 2.27 -27.48 26.26
C VAL A 34 3.05 -26.35 25.55
N VAL A 35 2.95 -26.23 24.23
CA VAL A 35 3.62 -25.17 23.46
C VAL A 35 3.11 -23.78 23.86
N SER A 36 1.80 -23.60 23.97
CA SER A 36 1.19 -22.30 24.29
C SER A 36 1.42 -21.86 25.74
N ARG A 37 1.51 -22.80 26.69
CA ARG A 37 1.78 -22.50 28.11
C ARG A 37 3.26 -22.44 28.45
N LEU A 38 4.12 -23.21 27.77
CA LEU A 38 5.55 -23.26 28.09
C LEU A 38 6.40 -22.44 27.12
N ALA A 39 6.21 -22.56 25.81
CA ALA A 39 7.10 -21.92 24.83
C ALA A 39 6.84 -20.41 24.68
N LEU A 40 5.57 -20.00 24.66
CA LEU A 40 5.19 -18.59 24.50
C LEU A 40 5.72 -17.66 25.62
N PRO A 41 5.61 -17.99 26.93
CA PRO A 41 6.20 -17.14 27.98
C PRO A 41 7.73 -17.21 28.04
N ARG A 42 8.37 -18.29 27.57
CA ARG A 42 9.83 -18.35 27.42
C ARG A 42 10.31 -17.34 26.38
N ILE A 43 9.59 -17.22 25.26
CA ILE A 43 9.88 -16.21 24.22
C ILE A 43 9.77 -14.79 24.81
N LYS A 44 8.75 -14.53 25.65
CA LYS A 44 8.62 -13.25 26.36
C LYS A 44 9.84 -12.93 27.25
N PHE A 45 10.36 -13.92 27.98
CA PHE A 45 11.53 -13.75 28.84
C PHE A 45 12.82 -13.41 28.06
N PHE A 46 13.01 -14.00 26.89
CA PHE A 46 14.13 -13.66 26.00
C PHE A 46 13.96 -12.28 25.35
N VAL A 47 12.73 -11.91 25.00
CA VAL A 47 12.41 -10.62 24.38
C VAL A 47 12.47 -9.46 25.38
N ASP A 48 12.13 -9.66 26.66
CA ASP A 48 12.26 -8.62 27.70
C ASP A 48 13.73 -8.28 28.03
N LYS A 49 14.69 -9.18 27.75
CA LYS A 49 16.13 -8.88 27.83
C LYS A 49 16.61 -7.97 26.70
N SER A 50 15.96 -8.02 25.53
CA SER A 50 16.20 -7.10 24.42
C SER A 50 15.29 -5.87 24.59
N LYS A 51 15.84 -4.72 24.98
CA LYS A 51 15.18 -3.44 25.29
C LYS A 51 14.14 -2.94 24.25
N LEU A 52 13.03 -3.63 24.05
CA LEU A 52 11.96 -3.29 23.11
C LEU A 52 10.77 -2.66 23.87
N LYS A 53 10.11 -1.68 23.24
CA LYS A 53 8.94 -1.00 23.82
C LYS A 53 7.84 -2.03 24.15
N ALA A 54 7.29 -1.96 25.36
CA ALA A 54 6.30 -2.91 25.89
C ALA A 54 5.08 -3.12 24.95
N GLU A 55 4.69 -2.09 24.19
CA GLU A 55 3.58 -2.19 23.23
C GLU A 55 3.90 -3.06 22.00
N ALA A 56 5.13 -3.00 21.49
CA ALA A 56 5.55 -3.81 20.35
C ALA A 56 5.66 -5.29 20.73
N THR A 57 6.16 -5.59 21.93
CA THR A 57 6.25 -6.95 22.49
C THR A 57 4.87 -7.59 22.66
N LYS A 58 3.87 -6.81 23.11
CA LYS A 58 2.49 -7.30 23.26
C LYS A 58 1.85 -7.66 21.92
N LYS A 59 2.07 -6.83 20.88
CA LYS A 59 1.58 -7.11 19.51
C LYS A 59 2.26 -8.35 18.94
N ALA A 60 3.59 -8.44 19.02
CA ALA A 60 4.35 -9.59 18.54
C ALA A 60 3.90 -10.90 19.21
N PHE A 61 3.69 -10.88 20.54
CA PHE A 61 3.19 -12.04 21.27
C PHE A 61 1.81 -12.48 20.79
N HIS A 62 0.91 -11.54 20.53
CA HIS A 62 -0.42 -11.85 20.01
C HIS A 62 -0.33 -12.49 18.61
N THR A 63 0.52 -11.96 17.72
CA THR A 63 0.77 -12.51 16.39
C THR A 63 1.33 -13.94 16.46
N VAL A 64 2.34 -14.19 17.30
CA VAL A 64 2.92 -15.54 17.46
C VAL A 64 1.90 -16.52 18.03
N LYS A 65 1.11 -16.11 19.03
CA LYS A 65 0.05 -16.96 19.59
C LYS A 65 -1.01 -17.31 18.55
N LEU A 66 -1.39 -16.34 17.71
CA LEU A 66 -2.33 -16.54 16.61
C LEU A 66 -1.77 -17.53 15.58
N LEU A 67 -0.50 -17.39 15.18
CA LEU A 67 0.15 -18.34 14.27
C LEU A 67 0.19 -19.77 14.83
N VAL A 68 0.60 -19.94 16.08
CA VAL A 68 0.61 -21.27 16.73
C VAL A 68 -0.80 -21.86 16.81
N GLY A 69 -1.82 -21.03 17.05
CA GLY A 69 -3.22 -21.44 17.01
C GLY A 69 -3.66 -21.94 15.63
N ILE A 70 -3.32 -21.22 14.56
CA ILE A 70 -3.64 -21.60 13.18
C ILE A 70 -2.97 -22.93 12.82
N VAL A 71 -1.68 -23.11 13.14
CA VAL A 71 -0.94 -24.35 12.84
C VAL A 71 -1.57 -25.54 13.57
N THR A 72 -1.92 -25.38 14.85
CA THR A 72 -2.57 -26.43 15.63
C THR A 72 -3.92 -26.80 15.03
N PHE A 73 -4.71 -25.79 14.65
CA PHE A 73 -6.00 -26.00 14.02
C PHE A 73 -5.86 -26.78 12.70
N ALA A 74 -4.86 -26.44 11.87
CA ALA A 74 -4.57 -27.18 10.64
C ALA A 74 -4.21 -28.65 10.91
N ILE A 75 -3.41 -28.94 11.95
CA ILE A 75 -3.07 -30.32 12.35
C ILE A 75 -4.33 -31.07 12.82
N LEU A 76 -5.22 -30.43 13.55
CA LEU A 76 -6.50 -31.04 13.96
C LEU A 76 -7.37 -31.40 12.75
N LEU A 77 -7.43 -30.55 11.72
CA LEU A 77 -8.17 -30.86 10.49
C LEU A 77 -7.60 -32.10 9.77
N ILE A 78 -6.26 -32.25 9.75
CA ILE A 78 -5.60 -33.44 9.20
C ILE A 78 -6.00 -34.70 10.00
N VAL A 79 -5.97 -34.64 11.33
CA VAL A 79 -6.34 -35.77 12.20
C VAL A 79 -7.78 -36.21 12.01
N TRP A 80 -8.68 -35.26 11.76
CA TRP A 80 -10.10 -35.54 11.50
C TRP A 80 -10.37 -36.01 10.06
N GLY A 81 -9.34 -36.11 9.22
CA GLY A 81 -9.47 -36.64 7.86
C GLY A 81 -10.31 -35.75 6.96
N VAL A 82 -10.29 -34.43 7.18
CA VAL A 82 -11.02 -33.48 6.33
C VAL A 82 -10.54 -33.63 4.89
N ASP A 83 -11.49 -33.77 3.96
CA ASP A 83 -11.17 -33.81 2.54
C ASP A 83 -10.53 -32.49 2.09
N PHE A 84 -9.23 -32.56 1.78
CA PHE A 84 -8.47 -31.42 1.28
C PHE A 84 -9.03 -30.92 -0.05
N GLY A 85 -9.66 -31.78 -0.87
CA GLY A 85 -10.28 -31.37 -2.12
C GLY A 85 -11.40 -30.35 -1.92
N GLY A 86 -12.39 -30.69 -1.10
CA GLY A 86 -13.47 -29.77 -0.73
C GLY A 86 -12.98 -28.50 -0.04
N LEU A 87 -12.01 -28.61 0.86
CA LEU A 87 -11.43 -27.45 1.55
C LEU A 87 -10.70 -26.49 0.60
N LEU A 88 -9.98 -27.03 -0.38
CA LEU A 88 -9.29 -26.23 -1.39
C LEU A 88 -10.27 -25.43 -2.24
N ILE A 89 -11.42 -26.00 -2.63
CA ILE A 89 -12.45 -25.30 -3.41
C ILE A 89 -13.06 -24.13 -2.62
N LEU A 90 -13.31 -24.33 -1.32
CA LEU A 90 -13.78 -23.27 -0.44
C LEU A 90 -12.70 -22.19 -0.26
N SER A 91 -11.46 -22.60 -0.04
CA SER A 91 -10.32 -21.69 0.12
C SER A 91 -10.07 -20.86 -1.14
N THR A 92 -10.16 -21.44 -2.34
CA THR A 92 -9.98 -20.69 -3.59
C THR A 92 -11.07 -19.65 -3.78
N SER A 93 -12.31 -19.95 -3.41
CA SER A 93 -13.42 -18.99 -3.47
C SER A 93 -13.20 -17.80 -2.53
N ILE A 94 -12.81 -18.06 -1.28
CA ILE A 94 -12.50 -17.02 -0.28
C ILE A 94 -11.27 -16.24 -0.70
N LEU A 95 -10.22 -16.91 -1.20
CA LEU A 95 -8.99 -16.28 -1.67
C LEU A 95 -9.26 -15.40 -2.89
N THR A 96 -10.13 -15.84 -3.81
CA THR A 96 -10.54 -15.04 -4.98
C THR A 96 -11.29 -13.79 -4.54
N LEU A 97 -12.27 -13.93 -3.65
CA LEU A 97 -13.00 -12.78 -3.10
C LEU A 97 -12.05 -11.81 -2.36
N THR A 98 -11.16 -12.34 -1.53
CA THR A 98 -10.17 -11.54 -0.79
C THR A 98 -9.19 -10.87 -1.76
N GLY A 99 -8.74 -11.58 -2.79
CA GLY A 99 -7.88 -11.04 -3.84
C GLY A 99 -8.52 -9.84 -4.53
N VAL A 100 -9.78 -9.97 -4.94
CA VAL A 100 -10.57 -8.86 -5.52
C VAL A 100 -10.75 -7.71 -4.52
N ALA A 101 -11.00 -8.00 -3.25
CA ALA A 101 -11.12 -6.97 -2.22
C ALA A 101 -9.80 -6.20 -2.01
N LEU A 102 -8.65 -6.89 -2.08
CA LEU A 102 -7.33 -6.25 -1.96
C LEU A 102 -7.01 -5.34 -3.16
N PHE A 103 -7.52 -5.64 -4.36
CA PHE A 103 -7.39 -4.76 -5.52
C PHE A 103 -7.97 -3.36 -5.28
N ALA A 104 -9.01 -3.22 -4.45
CA ALA A 104 -9.58 -1.91 -4.11
C ALA A 104 -8.55 -0.98 -3.43
N SER A 105 -7.54 -1.55 -2.77
CA SER A 105 -6.49 -0.78 -2.07
C SER A 105 -5.28 -0.43 -2.95
N TRP A 106 -5.26 -0.82 -4.23
CA TRP A 106 -4.12 -0.62 -5.14
C TRP A 106 -3.68 0.85 -5.25
N SER A 107 -4.62 1.79 -5.18
CA SER A 107 -4.32 3.23 -5.24
C SER A 107 -3.43 3.71 -4.09
N LEU A 108 -3.64 3.20 -2.87
CA LEU A 108 -2.80 3.54 -1.72
C LEU A 108 -1.40 2.97 -1.89
N LEU A 109 -1.31 1.71 -2.31
CA LEU A 109 -0.03 1.05 -2.54
C LEU A 109 0.76 1.75 -3.66
N SER A 110 0.09 2.14 -4.74
CA SER A 110 0.70 2.87 -5.86
C SER A 110 1.27 4.22 -5.42
N ASN A 111 0.58 4.97 -4.56
CA ASN A 111 1.10 6.23 -4.04
C ASN A 111 2.32 6.02 -3.10
N VAL A 112 2.28 4.99 -2.26
CA VAL A 112 3.39 4.62 -1.36
C VAL A 112 4.62 4.17 -2.16
N THR A 113 4.46 3.33 -3.18
CA THR A 113 5.60 2.91 -4.03
C THR A 113 6.16 4.09 -4.80
N SER A 114 5.29 4.97 -5.30
CA SER A 114 5.68 6.18 -6.01
C SER A 114 6.44 7.16 -5.12
N TYR A 115 6.09 7.28 -3.84
CA TYR A 115 6.84 8.05 -2.85
C TYR A 115 8.31 7.62 -2.79
N PHE A 116 8.59 6.32 -2.65
CA PHE A 116 9.95 5.81 -2.60
C PHE A 116 10.71 6.09 -3.90
N ILE A 117 10.07 5.88 -5.05
CA ILE A 117 10.70 6.15 -6.35
C ILE A 117 11.08 7.64 -6.48
N LEU A 118 10.16 8.55 -6.15
CA LEU A 118 10.40 10.00 -6.19
C LEU A 118 11.52 10.41 -5.23
N LEU A 119 11.57 9.83 -4.03
CA LEU A 119 12.59 10.13 -3.02
C LEU A 119 14.01 9.78 -3.49
N PHE A 120 14.17 8.65 -4.19
CA PHE A 120 15.47 8.23 -4.72
C PHE A 120 15.86 8.97 -6.01
N HIS A 121 14.90 9.59 -6.70
CA HIS A 121 15.16 10.25 -7.96
C HIS A 121 15.61 11.71 -7.76
N ASN A 122 16.86 12.02 -8.13
CA ASN A 122 17.44 13.35 -7.91
C ASN A 122 16.66 14.50 -8.56
N ALA A 123 15.93 14.24 -9.65
CA ALA A 123 15.16 15.27 -10.34
C ALA A 123 13.92 15.73 -9.56
N PHE A 124 13.42 14.94 -8.60
CA PHE A 124 12.27 15.28 -7.76
C PHE A 124 12.67 15.71 -6.33
N ARG A 125 13.92 16.16 -6.15
CA ARG A 125 14.38 16.72 -4.88
C ARG A 125 13.68 18.04 -4.58
N ARG A 126 13.53 18.31 -3.28
CA ARG A 126 13.07 19.61 -2.77
C ARG A 126 13.90 20.75 -3.36
N GLY A 127 13.20 21.78 -3.84
CA GLY A 127 13.79 22.97 -4.46
C GLY A 127 13.94 22.89 -5.98
N ASN A 128 13.76 21.72 -6.60
CA ASN A 128 13.75 21.64 -8.06
C ASN A 128 12.45 22.22 -8.63
N PHE A 129 12.55 22.84 -9.81
CA PHE A 129 11.40 23.31 -10.55
C PHE A 129 10.90 22.21 -11.48
N VAL A 130 9.62 21.86 -11.38
CA VAL A 130 8.99 20.81 -12.16
C VAL A 130 7.77 21.37 -12.89
N ARG A 131 7.58 20.93 -14.13
CA ARG A 131 6.35 21.13 -14.89
C ARG A 131 5.72 19.78 -15.17
N ILE A 132 4.52 19.57 -14.66
CA ILE A 132 3.74 18.35 -14.87
C ILE A 132 2.71 18.64 -15.96
N VAL A 133 2.70 17.81 -17.00
CA VAL A 133 1.76 17.94 -18.14
C VAL A 133 0.60 16.97 -17.93
N ASP A 134 -0.61 17.50 -17.90
CA ASP A 134 -1.86 16.77 -17.70
C ASP A 134 -2.83 17.05 -18.85
N GLY A 135 -2.72 16.28 -19.93
CA GLY A 135 -3.50 16.47 -21.14
C GLY A 135 -3.25 17.85 -21.78
N ASP A 136 -4.30 18.65 -21.90
CA ASP A 136 -4.26 20.02 -22.44
C ASP A 136 -3.81 21.07 -21.41
N ASN A 137 -3.63 20.67 -20.15
CA ASN A 137 -3.23 21.55 -19.05
C ASN A 137 -1.82 21.24 -18.56
N TYR A 138 -1.22 22.20 -17.87
CA TYR A 138 0.04 22.00 -17.16
C TYR A 138 0.01 22.74 -15.83
N MET A 139 0.82 22.26 -14.91
CA MET A 139 1.10 22.95 -13.66
C MET A 139 2.60 23.00 -13.45
N GLU A 140 3.11 24.14 -13.00
CA GLU A 140 4.53 24.33 -12.74
C GLU A 140 4.78 24.98 -11.39
N GLY A 141 5.91 24.61 -10.79
CA GLY A 141 6.31 25.13 -9.50
C GLY A 141 7.51 24.41 -8.92
N TYR A 142 7.87 24.80 -7.71
CA TYR A 142 8.96 24.22 -6.94
C TYR A 142 8.46 23.10 -6.05
N ILE A 143 9.19 21.99 -6.03
CA ILE A 143 8.90 20.89 -5.12
C ILE A 143 9.25 21.33 -3.69
N ALA A 144 8.23 21.46 -2.83
CA ALA A 144 8.42 21.84 -1.43
C ALA A 144 8.76 20.63 -0.56
N ASP A 145 8.03 19.54 -0.72
CA ASP A 145 8.21 18.28 -0.01
C ASP A 145 7.48 17.15 -0.72
N VAL A 146 7.98 15.93 -0.52
CA VAL A 146 7.31 14.70 -0.97
C VAL A 146 6.82 13.99 0.29
N ASN A 147 5.51 13.82 0.43
CA ASN A 147 4.87 13.06 1.50
C ASN A 147 4.53 11.64 1.01
N LEU A 148 4.11 10.77 1.92
CA LEU A 148 3.84 9.35 1.60
C LEU A 148 2.78 9.15 0.50
N PHE A 149 1.78 10.04 0.43
CA PHE A 149 0.67 9.92 -0.53
C PHE A 149 0.62 11.02 -1.60
N ASN A 150 1.31 12.14 -1.39
CA ASN A 150 1.26 13.30 -2.27
C ASN A 150 2.57 14.09 -2.25
N THR A 151 2.80 14.83 -3.33
CA THR A 151 3.90 15.76 -3.50
C THR A 151 3.34 17.18 -3.42
N ARG A 152 3.96 18.01 -2.58
CA ARG A 152 3.60 19.42 -2.45
C ARG A 152 4.44 20.25 -3.43
N ILE A 153 3.76 20.97 -4.30
CA ILE A 153 4.36 21.85 -5.29
C ILE A 153 3.90 23.26 -4.97
N VAL A 154 4.84 24.21 -4.91
CA VAL A 154 4.54 25.63 -4.66
C VAL A 154 4.78 26.41 -5.94
N THR A 155 3.75 27.07 -6.45
CA THR A 155 3.81 27.87 -7.67
C THR A 155 4.56 29.19 -7.43
N GLU A 156 4.91 29.91 -8.49
CA GLU A 156 5.52 31.25 -8.35
C GLU A 156 4.56 32.25 -7.69
N ASP A 157 3.25 32.05 -7.87
CA ASP A 157 2.16 32.82 -7.24
C ASP A 157 1.93 32.45 -5.76
N ARG A 158 2.80 31.61 -5.17
CA ARG A 158 2.72 31.11 -3.78
C ARG A 158 1.50 30.25 -3.48
N GLU A 159 0.86 29.69 -4.49
CA GLU A 159 -0.18 28.69 -4.30
C GLU A 159 0.44 27.34 -4.00
N THR A 160 -0.22 26.55 -3.16
CA THR A 160 0.22 25.20 -2.82
C THR A 160 -0.64 24.16 -3.52
N ILE A 161 -0.04 23.42 -4.42
CA ILE A 161 -0.66 22.31 -5.15
C ILE A 161 -0.28 21.00 -4.45
N ILE A 162 -1.28 20.20 -4.10
CA ILE A 162 -1.10 18.86 -3.54
C ILE A 162 -1.40 17.85 -4.65
N TYR A 163 -0.35 17.20 -5.16
CA TYR A 163 -0.48 16.29 -6.29
C TYR A 163 -0.20 14.84 -5.87
N PRO A 164 -1.07 13.86 -6.19
CA PRO A 164 -0.84 12.46 -5.84
C PRO A 164 0.48 11.93 -6.42
N ASN A 165 1.24 11.18 -5.63
CA ASN A 165 2.58 10.71 -6.03
C ASN A 165 2.53 9.80 -7.26
N ASN A 166 1.51 8.95 -7.34
CA ASN A 166 1.34 8.06 -8.49
C ASN A 166 1.10 8.82 -9.79
N LEU A 167 0.42 9.97 -9.72
CA LEU A 167 0.20 10.82 -10.88
C LEU A 167 1.50 11.53 -11.28
N VAL A 168 2.33 11.99 -10.35
CA VAL A 168 3.64 12.60 -10.70
C VAL A 168 4.47 11.65 -11.56
N LEU A 169 4.48 10.35 -11.24
CA LEU A 169 5.28 9.37 -11.99
C LEU A 169 4.64 8.90 -13.30
N THR A 170 3.30 8.87 -13.36
CA THR A 170 2.59 8.39 -14.56
C THR A 170 2.39 9.48 -15.60
N ARG A 171 2.49 10.76 -15.21
CA ARG A 171 2.36 11.89 -16.13
C ARG A 171 3.72 12.42 -16.59
N PRO A 172 3.83 12.90 -17.84
CA PRO A 172 5.06 13.52 -18.32
C PRO A 172 5.45 14.71 -17.45
N CYS A 173 6.68 14.69 -16.94
CA CYS A 173 7.25 15.75 -16.12
C CYS A 173 8.51 16.32 -16.80
N ILE A 174 8.58 17.64 -16.92
CA ILE A 174 9.76 18.36 -17.38
C ILE A 174 10.44 18.97 -16.15
N VAL A 175 11.70 18.63 -15.92
CA VAL A 175 12.47 19.14 -14.78
C VAL A 175 13.41 20.25 -15.26
N ASN A 176 13.41 21.37 -14.54
CA ASN A 176 14.19 22.57 -14.85
C ASN A 176 14.06 23.04 -16.33
N PRO A 177 12.84 23.32 -16.81
CA PRO A 177 12.63 23.90 -18.14
C PRO A 177 13.34 25.25 -18.27
N ARG A 178 13.93 25.51 -19.45
CA ARG A 178 14.62 26.78 -19.76
C ARG A 178 13.65 27.96 -19.88
N ASN A 179 12.42 27.71 -20.33
CA ASN A 179 11.36 28.70 -20.46
C ASN A 179 10.26 28.40 -19.45
N ARG A 180 9.92 29.39 -18.62
CA ARG A 180 8.80 29.36 -17.67
C ARG A 180 7.49 29.66 -18.41
N TRP A 181 6.42 28.97 -18.04
CA TRP A 181 5.10 29.20 -18.64
C TRP A 181 4.19 29.74 -17.55
N LYS A 182 3.96 31.06 -17.55
CA LYS A 182 3.38 31.79 -16.42
C LYS A 182 1.91 31.44 -16.07
N VAL A 183 1.24 30.50 -16.76
CA VAL A 183 -0.22 30.33 -16.60
C VAL A 183 -0.60 28.86 -16.44
N ILE A 184 -1.25 28.51 -15.33
CA ILE A 184 -1.88 27.18 -15.22
C ILE A 184 -3.04 27.10 -16.24
N GLY A 185 -2.91 26.24 -17.25
CA GLY A 185 -4.00 25.91 -18.19
C GLY A 185 -3.69 26.16 -19.68
N LYS A 186 -4.72 26.10 -20.52
CA LYS A 186 -4.65 26.05 -21.99
C LYS A 186 -4.18 27.34 -22.69
N VAL A 187 -3.60 28.30 -21.98
CA VAL A 187 -3.06 29.53 -22.60
C VAL A 187 -1.57 29.34 -22.83
N ALA A 188 -1.24 28.80 -24.01
CA ALA A 188 0.06 29.04 -24.62
C ALA A 188 0.18 30.56 -24.79
N ASP A 189 1.11 31.16 -24.08
CA ASP A 189 1.51 32.55 -24.27
C ASP A 189 1.83 32.72 -25.76
N LYS A 190 0.97 33.45 -26.49
CA LYS A 190 1.34 33.90 -27.84
C LYS A 190 2.54 34.81 -27.60
N GLU A 191 3.72 34.37 -28.04
CA GLU A 191 4.95 35.16 -28.03
C GLU A 191 4.63 36.63 -28.29
N GLN A 192 4.72 37.46 -27.25
CA GLN A 192 4.82 38.90 -27.45
C GLN A 192 6.15 39.11 -28.15
N LYS A 193 6.10 39.23 -29.49
CA LYS A 193 7.15 39.87 -30.26
C LYS A 193 7.39 41.22 -29.60
N VAL A 194 8.49 41.35 -28.88
CA VAL A 194 9.03 42.65 -28.48
C VAL A 194 9.36 43.34 -29.79
N VAL A 195 8.44 44.19 -30.26
CA VAL A 195 8.72 45.09 -31.37
C VAL A 195 9.82 46.02 -30.86
N PRO A 196 11.01 46.05 -31.49
CA PRO A 196 12.05 46.99 -31.10
C PRO A 196 11.46 48.40 -31.16
N ILE A 197 11.60 49.17 -30.09
CA ILE A 197 11.24 50.58 -30.08
C ILE A 197 12.09 51.23 -31.18
N PRO A 198 11.49 51.81 -32.25
CA PRO A 198 12.27 52.47 -33.29
C PRO A 198 13.08 53.59 -32.66
N CYS A 199 14.37 53.67 -32.99
CA CYS A 199 15.18 54.80 -32.54
C CYS A 199 14.56 56.11 -33.07
N PRO A 200 14.65 57.22 -32.33
CA PRO A 200 14.03 58.49 -32.72
C PRO A 200 14.36 58.96 -34.15
N GLU A 201 15.54 58.61 -34.68
CA GLU A 201 15.94 58.90 -36.06
C GLU A 201 15.08 58.20 -37.13
N GLU A 202 14.59 56.98 -36.89
CA GLU A 202 13.73 56.27 -37.86
C GLU A 202 12.32 56.86 -37.96
N VAL A 203 11.87 57.57 -36.92
CA VAL A 203 10.57 58.24 -36.87
C VAL A 203 10.66 59.57 -37.61
N LEU A 204 11.72 60.36 -37.37
CA LEU A 204 11.97 61.63 -38.05
C LEU A 204 12.21 61.45 -39.56
N ALA A 205 12.95 60.41 -39.97
CA ALA A 205 13.20 60.12 -41.38
C ALA A 205 11.95 59.67 -42.16
N LYS A 206 10.88 59.25 -41.46
CA LYS A 206 9.57 58.94 -42.06
C LYS A 206 8.69 60.18 -42.18
N GLU A 207 8.77 61.11 -41.23
CA GLU A 207 7.96 62.32 -41.23
C GLU A 207 8.38 63.29 -42.35
N GLU A 208 9.69 63.42 -42.62
CA GLU A 208 10.23 64.23 -43.74
C GLU A 208 9.90 63.68 -45.15
N ARG A 209 9.53 62.40 -45.27
CA ARG A 209 9.10 61.82 -46.56
C ARG A 209 7.61 61.99 -46.86
N THR A 210 6.85 62.57 -45.93
CA THR A 210 5.39 62.68 -46.03
C THR A 210 4.90 64.13 -46.24
N THR A 211 5.83 65.08 -46.38
CA THR A 211 5.62 66.49 -46.81
C THR A 211 6.34 66.74 -48.12
#